data_AF-A0A9X3CPX3-F1
#
_entry.id   AF-A0A9X3CPX3-F1
#
_cell.length_a   1.000
_cell.length_b   1.000
_cell.length_c   1.000
_cell.angle_alpha   90.00
_cell.angle_beta   90.00
_cell.angle_gamma   90.00
#
_symmetry.space_group_name_H-M   'P 1'
#
loop_
_entity.id
_entity.type
_entity.pdbx_description
1 polymer ?
#
loop_
_entity_poly.entity_id
_entity_poly.type
_entity_poly.pdbx_seq_one_letter_code
_entity_poly.pdbx_strand_id
1 'polypeptide(L)'
;MTMISARQFSRWLRERFSSEKEGVILTREDINQLSGRQGFTLGFINDIHYELMQHGIAFVTDTSREKFYLIPVNSAENWRKKLEIQYEKELYCNVFPIEKSG
;
A
#
# COMPACT_ATOMS: atom_id res chain seq x y z
N MET A 1 -23.69 16.16 -1.86
CA MET A 1 -22.66 15.11 -1.95
C MET A 1 -22.70 14.30 -0.67
N THR A 2 -22.89 12.99 -0.76
CA THR A 2 -22.85 12.10 0.41
C THR A 2 -21.42 11.62 0.60
N MET A 3 -20.89 11.79 1.80
CA MET A 3 -19.58 11.27 2.17
C MET A 3 -19.59 9.76 2.04
N ILE A 4 -18.68 9.19 1.24
CA ILE A 4 -18.61 7.74 1.07
C ILE A 4 -17.74 7.10 2.14
N SER A 5 -18.13 5.89 2.53
CA SER A 5 -17.34 5.04 3.44
C SER A 5 -16.09 4.51 2.74
N ALA A 6 -15.11 4.06 3.54
CA ALA A 6 -13.89 3.42 3.03
C ALA A 6 -14.22 2.23 2.11
N ARG A 7 -15.21 1.41 2.49
CA ARG A 7 -15.69 0.26 1.70
C ARG A 7 -16.32 0.63 0.36
N GLN A 8 -17.07 1.74 0.30
CA GLN A 8 -17.64 2.22 -0.96
C GLN A 8 -16.54 2.77 -1.87
N PHE A 9 -15.59 3.50 -1.29
CA PHE A 9 -14.48 4.06 -2.06
C PHE A 9 -13.52 2.97 -2.57
N SER A 10 -13.19 1.96 -1.75
CA SER A 10 -12.39 0.81 -2.17
C SER A 10 -13.05 0.04 -3.30
N ARG A 11 -14.37 -0.19 -3.24
CA ARG A 11 -15.12 -0.79 -4.34
C ARG A 11 -15.00 0.04 -5.61
N TRP A 12 -15.19 1.36 -5.52
CA TRP A 12 -15.10 2.26 -6.66
C TRP A 12 -13.71 2.21 -7.33
N LEU A 13 -12.64 2.22 -6.52
CA LEU A 13 -11.25 2.11 -6.99
C LEU A 13 -11.03 0.77 -7.70
N ARG A 14 -11.45 -0.34 -7.08
CA ARG A 14 -11.30 -1.68 -7.65
C ARG A 14 -12.01 -1.81 -8.99
N GLU A 15 -13.27 -1.38 -9.09
CA GLU A 15 -14.06 -1.50 -10.32
C GLU A 15 -13.44 -0.76 -11.53
N ARG A 16 -12.62 0.26 -11.28
CA ARG A 16 -12.01 1.09 -12.33
C ARG A 16 -10.58 0.69 -12.66
N PHE A 17 -9.85 0.18 -11.68
CA PHE A 17 -8.41 -0.05 -11.81
C PHE A 17 -7.99 -1.51 -11.66
N SER A 18 -8.93 -2.46 -11.48
CA SER A 18 -8.57 -3.88 -11.33
C SER A 18 -7.90 -4.49 -12.55
N SER A 19 -8.10 -3.91 -13.75
CA SER A 19 -7.45 -4.36 -14.99
C SER A 19 -6.08 -3.74 -15.22
N GLU A 20 -5.70 -2.73 -14.45
CA GLU A 20 -4.43 -2.04 -14.62
C GLU A 20 -3.29 -2.95 -14.17
N LYS A 21 -2.29 -3.09 -15.05
CA LYS A 21 -1.07 -3.86 -14.75
C LYS A 21 -0.02 -3.03 -14.02
N GLU A 22 -0.11 -1.71 -14.18
CA GLU A 22 0.77 -0.73 -13.56
C GLU A 22 0.03 -0.03 -12.40
N GLY A 23 0.81 0.56 -11.49
CA GLY A 23 0.25 1.29 -10.37
C GLY A 23 -0.35 2.63 -10.79
N VAL A 24 -1.44 3.02 -10.13
CA VAL A 24 -2.09 4.34 -10.31
C VAL A 24 -1.78 5.22 -9.11
N ILE A 25 -1.57 6.52 -9.37
CA ILE A 25 -1.33 7.53 -8.33
C ILE A 25 -2.56 8.42 -8.20
N LEU A 26 -2.98 8.67 -6.96
CA LEU A 26 -3.96 9.68 -6.58
C LEU A 26 -3.31 10.71 -5.68
N THR A 27 -3.72 11.96 -5.81
CA THR A 27 -3.36 13.03 -4.90
C THR A 27 -4.34 13.08 -3.71
N ARG A 28 -3.98 13.82 -2.66
CA ARG A 28 -4.91 14.14 -1.57
C ARG A 28 -6.19 14.81 -2.08
N GLU A 29 -6.07 15.70 -3.06
CA GLU A 29 -7.21 16.41 -3.64
C GLU A 29 -8.15 15.46 -4.39
N ASP A 30 -7.60 14.51 -5.15
CA ASP A 30 -8.39 13.46 -5.80
C ASP A 30 -9.19 12.65 -4.76
N ILE A 31 -8.56 12.25 -3.66
CA ILE A 31 -9.26 11.49 -2.60
C ILE A 31 -10.38 12.34 -1.98
N ASN A 32 -10.12 13.61 -1.70
CA ASN A 32 -11.13 14.51 -1.14
C ASN A 32 -12.33 14.65 -2.09
N GLN A 33 -12.08 14.91 -3.37
CA GLN A 33 -13.11 15.06 -4.38
C GLN A 33 -13.91 13.77 -4.59
N LEU A 34 -13.21 12.64 -4.78
CA LEU A 34 -13.84 11.35 -5.07
C LEU A 34 -14.58 10.77 -3.85
N SER A 35 -14.10 11.05 -2.63
CA SER A 35 -14.75 10.58 -1.41
C SER A 35 -15.82 11.53 -0.86
N GLY A 36 -15.93 12.74 -1.41
CA GLY A 36 -16.80 13.80 -0.90
C GLY A 36 -16.38 14.28 0.49
N ARG A 37 -15.10 14.16 0.83
CA ARG A 37 -14.53 14.57 2.12
C ARG A 37 -13.70 15.84 1.94
N GLN A 38 -13.78 16.76 2.91
CA GLN A 38 -12.85 17.90 2.96
C GLN A 38 -11.48 17.50 3.51
N GLY A 39 -11.41 16.36 4.20
CA GLY A 39 -10.19 15.74 4.69
C GLY A 39 -10.47 14.35 5.22
N PHE A 40 -9.42 13.56 5.42
CA PHE A 40 -9.53 12.18 5.89
C PHE A 40 -8.40 11.83 6.87
N THR A 41 -8.67 10.83 7.70
CA THR A 41 -7.70 10.33 8.68
C THR A 41 -6.83 9.23 8.05
N LEU A 42 -5.69 8.93 8.68
CA LEU A 42 -4.91 7.76 8.28
C LEU A 42 -5.71 6.45 8.45
N GLY A 43 -6.60 6.38 9.44
CA GLY A 43 -7.50 5.24 9.62
C GLY A 43 -8.36 4.98 8.39
N PHE A 44 -8.94 6.03 7.79
CA PHE A 44 -9.70 5.90 6.54
C PHE A 44 -8.87 5.29 5.40
N ILE A 45 -7.61 5.70 5.28
CA ILE A 45 -6.69 5.17 4.27
C ILE A 45 -6.33 3.71 4.54
N ASN A 46 -6.10 3.36 5.80
CA ASN A 46 -5.83 1.97 6.20
C ASN A 46 -7.05 1.06 5.95
N ASP A 47 -8.27 1.54 6.21
CA ASP A 47 -9.48 0.78 5.92
C ASP A 47 -9.62 0.50 4.41
N ILE A 48 -9.33 1.49 3.56
CA ILE A 48 -9.30 1.31 2.11
C ILE A 48 -8.23 0.29 1.71
N HIS A 49 -7.03 0.38 2.29
CA HIS A 49 -5.95 -0.57 2.07
C HIS A 49 -6.39 -2.00 2.39
N TYR A 50 -6.97 -2.24 3.56
CA TYR A 50 -7.39 -3.58 3.96
C TYR A 50 -8.52 -4.15 3.11
N GLU A 51 -9.45 -3.31 2.64
CA GLU A 51 -10.50 -3.72 1.70
C GLU A 51 -9.91 -4.10 0.33
N LEU A 52 -8.97 -3.32 -0.19
CA LEU A 52 -8.34 -3.57 -1.50
C LEU A 52 -7.37 -4.74 -1.49
N MET A 53 -6.69 -4.97 -0.37
CA MET A 53 -5.69 -6.05 -0.25
C MET A 53 -6.34 -7.43 -0.37
N GLN A 54 -7.60 -7.59 0.02
CA GLN A 54 -8.40 -8.81 -0.23
C GLN A 54 -8.58 -9.12 -1.72
N HIS A 55 -8.33 -8.14 -2.59
CA HIS A 55 -8.43 -8.24 -4.04
C HIS A 55 -7.07 -8.13 -4.74
N GLY A 56 -5.96 -8.28 -4.02
CA GLY A 56 -4.63 -8.22 -4.61
C GLY A 56 -4.22 -6.81 -5.03
N ILE A 57 -4.71 -5.77 -4.36
CA ILE A 57 -4.35 -4.38 -4.64
C ILE A 57 -3.88 -3.71 -3.35
N ALA A 58 -2.67 -3.17 -3.34
CA ALA A 58 -2.16 -2.37 -2.23
C ALA A 58 -2.57 -0.91 -2.44
N PHE A 59 -3.08 -0.28 -1.38
CA PHE A 59 -3.30 1.17 -1.34
C PHE A 59 -2.44 1.79 -0.25
N VAL A 60 -1.40 2.53 -0.62
CA VAL A 60 -0.39 3.04 0.33
C VAL A 60 -0.13 4.52 0.08
N THR A 61 0.46 5.20 1.06
CA THR A 61 0.73 6.64 0.97
C THR A 61 2.16 6.95 1.40
N ASP A 62 2.69 8.06 0.91
CA ASP A 62 3.93 8.64 1.43
C ASP A 62 3.74 9.25 2.84
N THR A 63 4.85 9.59 3.51
CA THR A 63 4.86 10.20 4.85
C THR A 63 4.14 11.55 4.88
N SER A 64 4.20 12.31 3.78
CA SER A 64 3.52 13.60 3.64
C SER A 64 2.01 13.47 3.48
N ARG A 65 1.50 12.30 3.09
CA ARG A 65 0.09 12.04 2.75
C ARG A 65 -0.42 12.94 1.63
N GLU A 66 0.42 13.12 0.62
CA GLU A 66 0.12 13.91 -0.58
C GLU A 66 -0.07 13.02 -1.80
N LYS A 67 0.63 11.88 -1.86
CA LYS A 67 0.48 10.87 -2.92
C LYS A 67 0.07 9.52 -2.36
N PHE A 68 -0.90 8.93 -3.02
CA PHE A 68 -1.50 7.64 -2.71
C PHE A 68 -1.34 6.72 -3.91
N TYR A 69 -0.82 5.54 -3.66
CA TYR A 69 -0.43 4.58 -4.69
C TYR A 69 -1.35 3.38 -4.61
N LEU A 70 -2.02 3.09 -5.71
CA LEU A 70 -2.82 1.91 -5.95
C LEU A 70 -1.99 0.94 -6.79
N ILE A 71 -1.45 -0.10 -6.19
CA ILE A 71 -0.45 -0.99 -6.83
C ILE A 71 -0.99 -2.43 -6.85
N PRO A 72 -1.05 -3.10 -8.02
CA PRO A 72 -1.36 -4.52 -8.09
C PRO A 72 -0.32 -5.37 -7.36
N VAL A 73 -0.76 -6.28 -6.49
CA VAL A 73 0.06 -7.20 -5.69
C VAL A 73 -0.04 -8.60 -6.29
N ASN A 74 0.38 -8.71 -7.54
CA ASN A 74 0.13 -9.93 -8.33
C ASN A 74 1.38 -10.84 -8.39
N SER A 75 2.52 -10.35 -7.91
CA SER A 75 3.85 -10.94 -8.13
C SER A 75 4.75 -10.91 -6.89
N ALA A 76 4.17 -10.73 -5.70
CA ALA A 76 4.93 -10.72 -4.45
C ALA A 76 5.48 -12.13 -4.15
N GLU A 77 6.76 -12.34 -4.41
CA GLU A 77 7.50 -13.51 -3.98
C GLU A 77 8.05 -13.32 -2.57
N ASN A 78 8.27 -14.42 -1.85
CA ASN A 78 8.93 -14.36 -0.55
C ASN A 78 10.35 -13.79 -0.71
N TRP A 79 10.66 -12.72 0.03
CA TRP A 79 11.95 -12.02 -0.05
C TRP A 79 13.15 -12.96 0.11
N ARG A 80 13.03 -13.99 0.96
CA ARG A 80 14.13 -14.93 1.22
C ARG A 80 14.46 -15.74 -0.03
N LYS A 81 13.43 -16.24 -0.73
CA LYS A 81 13.64 -16.98 -1.99
C LYS A 81 14.37 -16.13 -3.02
N LYS A 82 14.09 -14.82 -3.08
CA LYS A 82 14.81 -13.89 -3.96
C LYS A 82 16.26 -13.70 -3.52
N LEU A 83 16.52 -13.52 -2.23
CA LEU A 83 17.88 -13.28 -1.74
C LEU A 83 18.76 -14.54 -1.73
N GLU A 84 18.22 -15.72 -1.45
CA GLU A 84 18.96 -16.99 -1.51
C GLU A 84 19.50 -17.28 -2.92
N ILE A 85 18.77 -16.87 -3.96
CA ILE A 85 19.24 -16.98 -5.36
C ILE A 85 20.41 -16.02 -5.64
N GLN A 86 20.42 -14.85 -5.01
CA GLN A 86 21.36 -13.77 -5.36
C GLN A 86 22.59 -13.70 -4.43
N TYR A 87 22.46 -14.17 -3.19
CA TYR A 87 23.47 -14.05 -2.14
C TYR A 87 23.67 -15.39 -1.43
N GLU A 88 24.41 -16.32 -2.05
CA GLU A 88 24.65 -17.66 -1.51
C GLU A 88 25.40 -17.69 -0.15
N LYS A 89 25.90 -16.56 0.39
CA LYS A 89 26.79 -16.59 1.58
C LYS A 89 26.61 -15.58 2.71
N GLU A 90 25.86 -14.48 2.59
CA GLU A 90 25.79 -13.48 3.66
C GLU A 90 24.40 -12.83 3.79
N LEU A 91 23.42 -13.59 4.30
CA LEU A 91 22.04 -13.12 4.49
C LEU A 91 21.81 -12.24 5.74
N TYR A 92 22.81 -12.08 6.61
CA TYR A 92 22.64 -11.52 7.96
C TYR A 92 23.48 -10.26 8.26
N CYS A 93 23.83 -9.46 7.25
CA CYS A 93 24.64 -8.25 7.46
C CYS A 93 23.90 -7.11 8.19
N ASN A 94 22.58 -7.23 8.41
CA ASN A 94 21.77 -6.19 9.06
C ASN A 94 21.61 -6.40 10.57
N VAL A 95 22.17 -7.48 11.13
CA VAL A 95 22.13 -7.77 12.57
C VAL A 95 23.54 -7.58 13.12
N PHE A 96 23.80 -6.42 13.71
CA PHE A 96 25.04 -6.21 14.45
C PHE A 96 24.98 -7.02 15.77
N PRO A 97 26.02 -7.80 16.11
CA PRO A 97 26.07 -8.47 17.40
C PRO A 97 25.98 -7.43 18.50
N ILE A 98 25.05 -7.60 19.44
CA ILE A 98 25.05 -6.82 20.67
C ILE A 98 26.24 -7.30 21.48
N GLU A 99 27.28 -6.48 21.60
CA GLU A 99 28.36 -6.74 22.56
C GLU A 99 27.74 -6.80 23.96
N LYS A 100 27.80 -7.96 24.60
CA LYS A 100 27.45 -8.06 26.02
C LYS A 100 28.55 -7.30 26.78
N SER A 101 28.20 -6.16 27.35
CA SER A 101 29.04 -5.44 28.29
C SER A 101 29.41 -6.39 29.44
N GLY A 102 30.69 -6.73 29.54
CA GLY A 102 31.28 -7.47 30.64
C GLY A 102 31.52 -6.60 31.86
#